data_AF-A0A3B9KT03-F1
#
_entry.id   AF-A0A3B9KT03-F1
#
_cell.length_a   1.000
_cell.length_b   1.000
_cell.length_c   1.000
_cell.angle_alpha   90.00
_cell.angle_beta   90.00
_cell.angle_gamma   90.00
#
_symmetry.space_group_name_H-M   'P 1'
#
loop_
_entity.id
_entity.type
_entity.pdbx_description
1 polymer ?
#
loop_
_entity_poly.entity_id
_entity_poly.type
_entity_poly.pdbx_seq_one_letter_code
_entity_poly.pdbx_strand_id
1 'polypeptide(L)'
;QAAGRCNRHGFKSQKGKVRIFKITDEQGRLYYKRIYGDNPLGMILTKSIYKNRDEIEEKDFLECISEYYTLIQEGLEHPSSDHFIQSVQSLHYPDIGRFTLIDDSRYYQVDLFIAVDSTAESIWQRFCDISVMADPLEKHHALYGIKKDLYRYIISVPCQNVKTKQRGIHVLPLKRVPDYYDSITGFRRSERFIEEEETVIF
;
A
#
# COMPACT_ATOMS: atom_id res chain seq x y z
N GLN A 1 8.81 -6.66 -21.92
CA GLN A 1 9.44 -5.34 -21.74
C GLN A 1 10.90 -5.41 -21.27
N ALA A 2 11.22 -6.01 -20.11
CA ALA A 2 12.60 -6.11 -19.61
C ALA A 2 13.58 -6.77 -20.60
N ALA A 3 13.12 -7.81 -21.31
CA ALA A 3 13.89 -8.48 -22.35
C ALA A 3 14.38 -7.54 -23.47
N GLY A 4 13.64 -6.48 -23.81
CA GLY A 4 14.02 -5.48 -24.83
C GLY A 4 15.16 -4.52 -24.40
N ARG A 5 15.74 -4.74 -23.21
CA ARG A 5 17.00 -4.12 -22.79
C ARG A 5 18.20 -5.03 -23.06
N CYS A 6 17.97 -6.33 -23.27
CA CYS A 6 19.02 -7.28 -23.61
C CYS A 6 19.46 -7.10 -25.06
N ASN A 7 20.76 -6.90 -25.29
CA ASN A 7 21.35 -6.67 -26.62
C ASN A 7 20.63 -5.59 -27.46
N ARG A 8 20.08 -4.55 -26.83
CA ARG A 8 19.23 -3.52 -27.46
C ARG A 8 19.85 -2.85 -28.68
N HIS A 9 21.18 -2.72 -28.72
CA HIS A 9 21.88 -2.05 -29.82
C HIS A 9 22.46 -3.03 -30.86
N GLY A 10 22.24 -4.34 -30.70
CA GLY A 10 22.72 -5.35 -31.64
C GLY A 10 24.25 -5.45 -31.76
N PHE A 11 25.02 -4.78 -30.89
CA PHE A 11 26.49 -4.78 -30.96
C PHE A 11 27.13 -6.15 -30.71
N LYS A 12 26.41 -7.07 -30.06
CA LYS A 12 26.88 -8.44 -29.86
C LYS A 12 26.45 -9.30 -31.05
N SER A 13 27.40 -10.07 -31.57
CA SER A 13 27.18 -11.10 -32.60
C SER A 13 26.31 -12.27 -32.13
N GLN A 14 26.08 -12.39 -30.82
CA GLN A 14 25.24 -13.44 -30.23
C GLN A 14 23.87 -12.89 -29.82
N LYS A 15 22.84 -13.75 -29.91
CA LYS A 15 21.50 -13.45 -29.39
C LYS A 15 21.57 -13.11 -27.89
N GLY A 16 20.83 -12.08 -27.49
CA GLY A 16 20.64 -11.76 -26.07
C GLY A 16 19.87 -12.87 -25.38
N LYS A 17 20.33 -13.32 -24.20
CA LYS A 17 19.66 -14.35 -23.41
C LYS A 17 19.04 -13.73 -22.17
N VAL A 18 17.78 -14.06 -21.92
CA VAL A 18 17.03 -13.65 -20.73
C VAL A 18 16.63 -14.91 -19.98
N ARG A 19 16.83 -14.93 -18.67
CA ARG A 19 16.42 -16.05 -17.81
C ARG A 19 15.38 -15.56 -16.82
N ILE A 20 14.29 -16.30 -16.71
CA ILE A 20 13.22 -16.03 -15.76
C ILE A 20 13.44 -16.95 -14.57
N PHE A 21 13.45 -16.37 -13.36
CA PHE A 21 13.64 -17.11 -12.12
C PHE A 21 12.41 -16.99 -11.24
N LYS A 22 12.00 -18.12 -10.65
CA LYS A 22 11.00 -18.16 -9.59
C LYS A 22 11.73 -18.08 -8.25
N ILE A 23 11.60 -16.95 -7.56
CA ILE A 23 12.33 -16.67 -6.32
C ILE A 23 11.45 -17.01 -5.10
N THR A 24 12.03 -17.73 -4.13
CA THR A 24 11.42 -18.07 -2.84
C THR A 24 12.29 -17.60 -1.69
N ASP A 25 11.69 -17.31 -0.54
CA ASP A 25 12.42 -17.11 0.71
C ASP A 25 12.86 -18.44 1.34
N GLU A 26 13.56 -18.36 2.47
CA GLU A 26 14.08 -19.51 3.23
C GLU A 26 12.97 -20.48 3.69
N GLN A 27 11.73 -20.00 3.78
CA GLN A 27 10.57 -20.80 4.19
C GLN A 27 9.77 -21.29 2.97
N GLY A 28 10.29 -21.11 1.75
CA GLY A 28 9.67 -21.53 0.51
C GLY A 28 8.55 -20.60 0.02
N ARG A 29 8.35 -19.42 0.63
CA ARG A 29 7.30 -18.49 0.20
C ARG A 29 7.74 -17.72 -1.04
N LEU A 30 6.84 -17.60 -2.01
CA LEU A 30 7.12 -16.94 -3.28
C LEU A 30 7.20 -15.42 -3.12
N TYR A 31 8.30 -14.81 -3.55
CA TYR A 31 8.54 -13.37 -3.37
C TYR A 31 7.45 -12.50 -4.00
N TYR A 32 6.96 -12.88 -5.18
CA TYR A 32 5.93 -12.12 -5.89
C TYR A 32 4.63 -11.99 -5.08
N LYS A 33 4.35 -12.91 -4.14
CA LYS A 33 3.15 -12.83 -3.29
C LYS A 33 3.16 -11.62 -2.35
N ARG A 34 4.34 -11.11 -2.00
CA ARG A 34 4.50 -9.89 -1.19
C ARG A 34 4.11 -8.63 -1.96
N ILE A 35 4.13 -8.68 -3.30
CA ILE A 35 3.82 -7.55 -4.18
C ILE A 35 2.40 -7.67 -4.72
N TYR A 36 2.03 -8.86 -5.19
CA TYR A 36 0.76 -9.09 -5.91
C TYR A 36 -0.28 -9.87 -5.09
N GLY A 37 0.00 -10.16 -3.82
CA GLY A 37 -0.90 -10.91 -2.94
C GLY A 37 -0.87 -12.43 -3.14
N ASP A 38 -1.78 -13.14 -2.50
CA ASP A 38 -1.74 -14.60 -2.40
C ASP A 38 -2.15 -15.34 -3.69
N ASN A 39 -3.08 -14.76 -4.45
CA ASN A 39 -3.63 -15.36 -5.67
C ASN A 39 -3.62 -14.41 -6.88
N PRO A 40 -2.44 -13.95 -7.34
CA PRO A 40 -2.36 -13.00 -8.44
C PRO A 40 -2.61 -13.70 -9.78
N LEU A 41 -3.81 -13.52 -10.34
CA LEU A 41 -4.23 -14.07 -11.63
C LEU A 41 -3.15 -13.88 -12.71
N GLY A 42 -2.59 -12.67 -12.80
CA GLY A 42 -1.52 -12.38 -13.76
C GLY A 42 -0.29 -13.28 -13.63
N MET A 43 0.16 -13.62 -12.41
CA MET A 43 1.31 -14.53 -12.24
C MET A 43 0.95 -15.98 -12.57
N ILE A 44 -0.29 -16.39 -12.30
CA ILE A 44 -0.77 -17.74 -12.61
C ILE A 44 -0.80 -17.94 -14.12
N LEU A 45 -1.38 -16.99 -14.85
CA LEU A 45 -1.46 -17.01 -16.31
C LEU A 45 -0.08 -16.87 -16.96
N THR A 46 0.77 -15.99 -16.41
CA THR A 46 2.17 -15.87 -16.86
C THR A 46 2.87 -17.24 -16.77
N LYS A 47 2.70 -17.95 -15.65
CA LYS A 47 3.30 -19.27 -15.46
C LYS A 47 2.73 -20.33 -16.41
N SER A 48 1.43 -20.31 -16.73
CA SER A 48 0.84 -21.29 -17.65
C SER A 48 1.40 -21.13 -19.06
N ILE A 49 1.56 -19.90 -19.55
CA ILE A 49 2.13 -19.60 -20.87
C ILE A 49 3.55 -20.13 -20.99
N TYR A 50 4.38 -19.95 -19.96
CA TYR A 50 5.76 -20.42 -19.98
C TYR A 50 5.92 -21.92 -19.67
N LYS A 51 4.89 -22.61 -19.15
CA LYS A 51 5.02 -23.98 -18.61
C LYS A 51 5.50 -25.00 -19.64
N ASN A 52 5.09 -24.85 -20.89
CA ASN A 52 5.36 -25.80 -21.98
C ASN A 52 6.32 -25.21 -23.02
N ARG A 53 7.04 -24.13 -22.69
CA ARG A 53 7.94 -23.41 -23.59
C ARG A 53 9.33 -23.36 -22.97
N ASP A 54 10.24 -24.18 -23.48
CA ASP A 54 11.64 -24.20 -23.02
C ASP A 54 12.41 -22.94 -23.47
N GLU A 55 12.05 -22.39 -24.64
CA GLU A 55 12.61 -21.17 -25.19
C GLU A 55 11.51 -20.35 -25.88
N ILE A 56 11.63 -19.03 -25.81
CA ILE A 56 10.73 -18.07 -26.46
C ILE A 56 11.61 -17.04 -27.16
N GLU A 57 11.43 -16.94 -28.47
CA GLU A 57 12.09 -15.95 -29.29
C GLU A 57 11.24 -14.67 -29.40
N GLU A 58 11.86 -13.59 -29.87
CA GLU A 58 11.17 -12.30 -30.00
C GLU A 58 9.97 -12.35 -30.95
N LYS A 59 10.03 -13.20 -31.98
CA LYS A 59 8.93 -13.44 -32.92
C LYS A 59 7.68 -14.02 -32.24
N ASP A 60 7.86 -14.73 -31.13
CA ASP A 60 6.80 -15.41 -30.39
C ASP A 60 6.10 -14.48 -29.38
N PHE A 61 6.66 -13.26 -29.16
CA PHE A 61 6.13 -12.33 -28.16
C PHE A 61 4.69 -11.92 -28.44
N LEU A 62 4.33 -11.67 -29.69
CA LEU A 62 2.96 -11.26 -30.04
C LEU A 62 1.95 -12.37 -29.74
N GLU A 63 2.32 -13.62 -30.02
CA GLU A 63 1.51 -14.80 -29.69
C GLU A 63 1.36 -14.94 -28.19
N CYS A 64 2.46 -14.90 -27.43
CA CYS A 64 2.43 -15.01 -25.97
C CYS A 64 1.58 -13.92 -25.31
N ILE A 65 1.67 -12.67 -25.83
CA ILE A 65 0.86 -11.55 -25.33
C ILE A 65 -0.62 -11.78 -25.65
N SER A 66 -0.94 -12.22 -26.86
CA SER A 66 -2.31 -12.52 -27.26
C SER A 66 -2.91 -13.63 -26.40
N GLU A 67 -2.20 -14.75 -26.22
CA GLU A 67 -2.61 -15.86 -25.35
C GLU A 67 -2.85 -15.39 -23.91
N TYR A 68 -1.95 -14.57 -23.36
CA TYR A 68 -2.10 -14.01 -22.02
C TYR A 68 -3.39 -13.20 -21.86
N TYR A 69 -3.67 -12.30 -22.80
CA TYR A 69 -4.87 -11.47 -22.70
C TYR A 69 -6.15 -12.24 -22.95
N THR A 70 -6.15 -13.25 -23.82
CA THR A 70 -7.27 -14.18 -23.99
C THR A 70 -7.56 -14.92 -22.68
N LEU A 71 -6.55 -15.50 -22.05
CA LEU A 71 -6.69 -16.19 -20.76
C LEU A 71 -7.12 -15.25 -19.63
N ILE A 72 -6.70 -13.98 -19.66
CA ILE A 72 -7.20 -12.96 -18.72
C ILE A 72 -8.69 -12.75 -18.92
N GLN A 73 -9.15 -12.56 -20.16
CA GLN A 73 -10.56 -12.33 -20.45
C GLN A 73 -11.41 -13.51 -19.96
N GLU A 74 -11.01 -14.74 -20.28
CA GLU A 74 -11.66 -15.97 -19.82
C GLU A 74 -11.63 -16.11 -18.29
N GLY A 75 -10.52 -15.76 -17.63
CA GLY A 75 -10.37 -15.82 -16.18
C GLY A 75 -11.05 -14.68 -15.42
N LEU A 76 -11.45 -13.60 -16.10
CA LEU A 76 -12.15 -12.45 -15.55
C LEU A 76 -13.68 -12.56 -15.64
N GLU A 77 -14.22 -13.60 -16.29
CA GLU A 77 -15.65 -13.94 -16.26
C GLU A 77 -16.07 -14.38 -14.85
N HIS A 78 -16.10 -13.42 -13.93
CA HIS A 78 -16.53 -13.58 -12.55
C HIS A 78 -17.96 -13.05 -12.44
N PRO A 79 -18.93 -13.82 -11.93
CA PRO A 79 -20.34 -13.40 -11.80
C PRO A 79 -20.55 -12.10 -10.98
N SER A 80 -19.54 -11.68 -10.21
CA SER A 80 -19.56 -10.48 -9.38
C SER A 80 -19.36 -9.18 -10.17
N SER A 81 -18.71 -9.19 -11.34
CA SER A 81 -18.56 -7.98 -12.16
C SER A 81 -19.89 -7.55 -12.77
N ASP A 82 -20.71 -8.51 -13.19
CA ASP A 82 -22.03 -8.26 -13.79
C ASP A 82 -22.98 -7.54 -12.83
N HIS A 83 -22.96 -7.89 -11.54
CA HIS A 83 -23.79 -7.23 -10.53
C HIS A 83 -23.41 -5.74 -10.34
N PHE A 84 -22.12 -5.40 -10.34
CA PHE A 84 -21.69 -4.01 -10.25
C PHE A 84 -21.99 -3.24 -11.52
N ILE A 85 -21.79 -3.86 -12.69
CA ILE A 85 -22.15 -3.25 -13.98
C ILE A 85 -23.65 -2.96 -14.02
N GLN A 86 -24.50 -3.91 -13.61
CA GLN A 86 -25.93 -3.72 -13.49
C GLN A 86 -26.28 -2.60 -12.51
N SER A 87 -25.62 -2.56 -11.35
CA SER A 87 -25.82 -1.50 -10.35
C SER A 87 -25.47 -0.12 -10.90
N VAL A 88 -24.40 -0.01 -11.71
CA VAL A 88 -24.05 1.24 -12.41
C VAL A 88 -25.11 1.59 -13.46
N GLN A 89 -25.54 0.62 -14.27
CA GLN A 89 -26.57 0.81 -15.30
C GLN A 89 -27.93 1.23 -14.69
N SER A 90 -28.27 0.72 -13.51
CA SER A 90 -29.51 1.04 -12.79
C SER A 90 -29.37 2.19 -11.79
N LEU A 91 -28.21 2.85 -11.71
CA LEU A 91 -27.90 3.91 -10.74
C LEU A 91 -28.16 3.51 -9.27
N HIS A 92 -27.90 2.25 -8.91
CA HIS A 92 -28.07 1.76 -7.55
C HIS A 92 -26.92 2.19 -6.62
N TYR A 93 -26.99 3.45 -6.16
CA TYR A 93 -25.95 4.09 -5.34
C TYR A 93 -25.48 3.30 -4.10
N PRO A 94 -26.33 2.57 -3.35
CA PRO A 94 -25.87 1.79 -2.21
C PRO A 94 -24.85 0.70 -2.57
N ASP A 95 -25.00 0.04 -3.72
CA ASP A 95 -24.05 -0.97 -4.16
C ASP A 95 -22.82 -0.32 -4.79
N ILE A 96 -23.00 0.70 -5.63
CA ILE A 96 -21.89 1.48 -6.23
C ILE A 96 -20.97 2.03 -5.13
N GLY A 97 -21.53 2.59 -4.06
CA GLY A 97 -20.77 3.17 -2.94
C GLY A 97 -20.00 2.16 -2.09
N ARG A 98 -20.28 0.86 -2.23
CA ARG A 98 -19.54 -0.23 -1.56
C ARG A 98 -18.41 -0.81 -2.42
N PHE A 99 -18.33 -0.43 -3.69
CA PHE A 99 -17.26 -0.90 -4.57
C PHE A 99 -15.89 -0.47 -4.03
N THR A 100 -14.98 -1.43 -3.88
CA THR A 100 -13.58 -1.16 -3.58
C THR A 100 -12.72 -1.92 -4.58
N LEU A 101 -11.88 -1.21 -5.33
CA LEU A 101 -10.98 -1.82 -6.31
C LEU A 101 -9.87 -2.62 -5.60
N ILE A 102 -9.40 -2.07 -4.48
CA ILE A 102 -8.41 -2.68 -3.60
C ILE A 102 -9.08 -2.81 -2.23
N ASP A 103 -9.01 -4.02 -1.66
CA ASP A 103 -9.44 -4.25 -0.29
C ASP A 103 -8.43 -3.60 0.68
N ASP A 104 -8.69 -2.33 1.00
CA ASP A 104 -7.87 -1.53 1.91
C ASP A 104 -7.96 -2.00 3.36
N SER A 105 -8.81 -2.98 3.71
CA SER A 105 -8.92 -3.47 5.09
C SER A 105 -7.60 -4.01 5.64
N ARG A 106 -6.73 -4.55 4.76
CA ARG A 106 -5.38 -5.03 5.11
C ARG A 106 -4.31 -3.94 5.14
N TYR A 107 -4.60 -2.78 4.55
CA TYR A 107 -3.67 -1.67 4.40
C TYR A 107 -4.14 -0.39 5.08
N TYR A 108 -5.21 -0.46 5.88
CA TYR A 108 -5.72 0.70 6.59
C TYR A 108 -4.61 1.24 7.48
N GLN A 109 -4.14 2.43 7.13
CA GLN A 109 -3.10 3.12 7.86
C GLN A 109 -3.74 4.20 8.72
N VAL A 110 -3.18 4.39 9.89
CA VAL A 110 -3.53 5.51 10.78
C VAL A 110 -2.32 6.42 10.90
N ASP A 111 -2.60 7.71 11.04
CA ASP A 111 -1.56 8.70 11.30
C ASP A 111 -1.15 8.61 12.77
N LEU A 112 0.14 8.36 13.01
CA LEU A 112 0.74 8.29 14.33
C LEU A 112 1.78 9.40 14.47
N PHE A 113 1.51 10.37 15.34
CA PHE A 113 2.45 11.37 15.81
C PHE A 113 3.43 10.74 16.81
N ILE A 114 4.73 10.93 16.61
CA ILE A 114 5.76 10.38 17.48
C ILE A 114 6.48 11.51 18.20
N ALA A 115 6.27 11.60 19.51
CA ALA A 115 6.93 12.58 20.36
C ALA A 115 8.38 12.16 20.66
N VAL A 116 9.26 12.20 19.66
CA VAL A 116 10.67 11.73 19.78
C VAL A 116 11.55 12.60 20.69
N ASP A 117 11.15 13.85 20.92
CA ASP A 117 11.86 14.82 21.75
C ASP A 117 10.89 15.87 22.33
N SER A 118 11.41 16.77 23.16
CA SER A 118 10.63 17.87 23.77
C SER A 118 10.09 18.87 22.74
N THR A 119 10.73 18.99 21.57
CA THR A 119 10.26 19.88 20.50
C THR A 119 8.99 19.30 19.88
N ALA A 120 8.95 18.00 19.64
CA ALA A 120 7.75 17.29 19.19
C ALA A 120 6.61 17.42 20.20
N GLU A 121 6.86 17.24 21.50
CA GLU A 121 5.84 17.44 22.55
C GLU A 121 5.27 18.86 22.54
N SER A 122 6.12 19.89 22.38
CA SER A 122 5.67 21.29 22.30
C SER A 122 4.81 21.55 21.06
N ILE A 123 5.15 20.96 19.91
CA ILE A 123 4.36 21.07 18.67
C ILE A 123 3.00 20.38 18.85
N TRP A 124 2.98 19.20 19.48
CA TRP A 124 1.75 18.48 19.77
C TRP A 124 0.84 19.27 20.69
N GLN A 125 1.38 19.81 21.79
CA GLN A 125 0.60 20.65 22.71
C GLN A 125 0.01 21.87 22.00
N ARG A 126 0.80 22.55 21.16
CA ARG A 126 0.30 23.69 20.37
C ARG A 126 -0.82 23.27 19.41
N PHE A 127 -0.74 22.08 18.83
CA PHE A 127 -1.82 21.53 18.01
C PHE A 127 -3.10 21.27 18.83
N CYS A 128 -2.99 20.69 20.03
CA CYS A 128 -4.11 20.53 20.95
C CYS A 128 -4.75 21.89 21.32
N ASP A 129 -3.95 22.90 21.63
CA ASP A 129 -4.43 24.25 21.97
C ASP A 129 -5.18 24.89 20.78
N ILE A 130 -4.69 24.71 19.55
CA ILE A 130 -5.36 25.18 18.32
C ILE A 130 -6.67 24.42 18.08
N SER A 131 -6.73 23.13 18.43
CA SER A 131 -7.90 22.29 18.16
C SER A 131 -9.16 22.75 18.91
N VAL A 132 -8.99 23.36 20.09
CA VAL A 132 -10.07 23.87 20.95
C VAL A 132 -10.44 25.35 20.70
N MET A 133 -9.78 26.03 19.76
CA MET A 133 -10.11 27.42 19.40
C MET A 133 -11.53 27.53 18.86
N ALA A 134 -12.25 28.58 19.30
CA ALA A 134 -13.65 28.81 18.94
C ALA A 134 -13.83 29.36 17.52
N ASP A 135 -12.97 30.30 17.09
CA ASP A 135 -13.07 30.91 15.76
C ASP A 135 -12.47 30.00 14.67
N PRO A 136 -13.26 29.56 13.67
CA PRO A 136 -12.77 28.69 12.60
C PRO A 136 -11.68 29.31 11.73
N LEU A 137 -11.71 30.64 11.51
CA LEU A 137 -10.73 31.32 10.65
C LEU A 137 -9.36 31.42 11.33
N GLU A 138 -9.33 31.89 12.58
CA GLU A 138 -8.12 31.89 13.40
C GLU A 138 -7.56 30.48 13.59
N LYS A 139 -8.43 29.49 13.85
CA LYS A 139 -8.03 28.08 13.95
C LYS A 139 -7.34 27.59 12.67
N HIS A 140 -7.91 27.88 11.50
CA HIS A 140 -7.33 27.50 10.21
C HIS A 140 -5.96 28.15 9.99
N HIS A 141 -5.83 29.46 10.26
CA HIS A 141 -4.55 30.16 10.13
C HIS A 141 -3.49 29.63 11.09
N ALA A 142 -3.85 29.41 12.36
CA ALA A 142 -2.93 28.88 13.36
C ALA A 142 -2.46 27.46 13.00
N LEU A 143 -3.39 26.59 12.56
CA LEU A 143 -3.07 25.24 12.09
C LEU A 143 -2.13 25.27 10.88
N TYR A 144 -2.39 26.15 9.91
CA TYR A 144 -1.53 26.30 8.73
C TYR A 144 -0.09 26.67 9.13
N GLY A 145 0.07 27.52 10.15
CA GLY A 145 1.38 27.93 10.67
C GLY A 145 2.20 26.79 11.27
N ILE A 146 1.57 25.79 11.89
CA ILE A 146 2.28 24.64 12.50
C ILE A 146 2.29 23.39 11.62
N LYS A 147 1.48 23.37 10.55
CA LYS A 147 1.23 22.19 9.73
C LYS A 147 2.53 21.51 9.30
N LYS A 148 3.46 22.26 8.73
CA LYS A 148 4.73 21.69 8.26
C LYS A 148 5.48 20.97 9.38
N ASP A 149 5.56 21.57 10.56
CA ASP A 149 6.30 21.01 11.68
C ASP A 149 5.57 19.82 12.31
N LEU A 150 4.25 19.89 12.43
CA LEU A 150 3.41 18.78 12.89
C LEU A 150 3.61 17.52 12.03
N TYR A 151 3.52 17.66 10.70
CA TYR A 151 3.63 16.53 9.77
C TYR A 151 5.04 15.91 9.71
N ARG A 152 6.08 16.58 10.23
CA ARG A 152 7.42 15.98 10.33
C ARG A 152 7.50 14.84 11.33
N TYR A 153 6.58 14.82 12.29
CA TYR A 153 6.55 13.81 13.36
C TYR A 153 5.41 12.81 13.17
N ILE A 154 4.61 12.94 12.10
CA ILE A 154 3.53 12.01 11.77
C ILE A 154 4.04 10.99 10.77
N ILE A 155 3.80 9.71 11.07
CA ILE A 155 3.98 8.61 10.14
C ILE A 155 2.68 7.83 9.97
N SER A 156 2.50 7.22 8.81
CA SER A 156 1.37 6.33 8.57
C SER A 156 1.75 4.89 8.95
N VAL A 157 1.05 4.31 9.93
CA VAL A 157 1.30 2.96 10.44
C VAL A 157 0.10 2.05 10.21
N PRO A 158 0.28 0.73 9.98
CA PRO A 158 -0.83 -0.19 9.85
C PRO A 158 -1.72 -0.18 11.11
N CYS A 159 -3.03 -0.02 10.95
CA CYS A 159 -3.97 0.11 12.06
C CYS A 159 -3.94 -1.10 13.02
N GLN A 160 -3.62 -2.29 12.51
CA GLN A 160 -3.46 -3.51 13.32
C GLN A 160 -2.36 -3.39 14.40
N ASN A 161 -1.41 -2.47 14.22
CA ASN A 161 -0.34 -2.20 15.17
C ASN A 161 -0.70 -1.14 16.21
N VAL A 162 -1.81 -0.41 16.03
CA VAL A 162 -2.31 0.62 16.94
C VAL A 162 -3.70 0.23 17.40
N LYS A 163 -3.85 -0.23 18.64
CA LYS A 163 -5.17 -0.59 19.18
C LYS A 163 -5.97 0.67 19.50
N THR A 164 -6.80 1.11 18.56
CA THR A 164 -7.71 2.24 18.73
C THR A 164 -9.03 2.01 18.00
N LYS A 165 -10.11 2.58 18.54
CA LYS A 165 -11.46 2.54 17.94
C LYS A 165 -11.85 3.86 17.28
N GLN A 166 -11.00 4.88 17.38
CA GLN A 166 -11.33 6.25 17.00
C GLN A 166 -10.54 6.67 15.76
N ARG A 167 -11.13 7.58 14.97
CA ARG A 167 -10.47 8.20 13.81
C ARG A 167 -9.76 9.46 14.26
N GLY A 168 -8.53 9.70 13.80
CA GLY A 168 -7.76 10.88 14.15
C GLY A 168 -6.26 10.67 13.98
N ILE A 169 -5.48 11.60 14.51
CA ILE A 169 -4.03 11.46 14.66
C ILE A 169 -3.78 10.85 16.05
N HIS A 170 -3.12 9.69 16.08
CA HIS A 170 -2.73 9.00 17.31
C HIS A 170 -1.40 9.52 17.82
N VAL A 171 -1.11 9.34 19.12
CA VAL A 171 0.12 9.87 19.73
C VAL A 171 0.91 8.76 20.40
N LEU A 172 2.19 8.63 20.02
CA LEU A 172 3.18 7.87 20.77
C LEU A 172 3.93 8.85 21.70
N PRO A 173 3.62 8.87 23.01
CA PRO A 173 4.23 9.81 23.94
C PRO A 173 5.72 9.52 24.14
N LEU A 174 6.51 10.55 24.44
CA LEU A 174 7.97 10.48 24.56
C LEU A 174 8.45 9.34 25.46
N LYS A 175 7.75 9.12 26.58
CA LYS A 175 8.06 8.05 27.54
C LYS A 175 8.01 6.64 26.95
N ARG A 176 7.20 6.42 25.91
CA ARG A 176 6.98 5.11 25.26
C ARG A 176 7.65 5.01 23.89
N VAL A 177 8.26 6.08 23.39
CA VAL A 177 9.04 6.05 22.15
C VAL A 177 10.10 4.94 22.16
N PRO A 178 10.89 4.72 23.23
CA PRO A 178 11.91 3.65 23.25
C PRO A 178 11.34 2.23 23.08
N ASP A 179 10.08 2.02 23.47
CA ASP A 179 9.42 0.72 23.40
C ASP A 179 8.95 0.43 21.97
N TYR A 180 8.37 1.42 21.28
CA TYR A 180 7.66 1.23 20.01
C TYR A 180 8.34 1.86 18.78
N TYR A 181 9.41 2.63 18.95
CA TYR A 181 10.06 3.37 17.88
C TYR A 181 11.58 3.33 17.99
N ASP A 182 12.24 3.00 16.88
CA ASP A 182 13.69 3.01 16.75
C ASP A 182 14.13 4.14 15.80
N SER A 183 15.17 4.88 16.16
CA SER A 183 15.59 6.07 15.41
C SER A 183 16.19 5.77 14.03
N ILE A 184 16.59 4.52 13.78
CA ILE A 184 17.21 4.10 12.52
C ILE A 184 16.16 3.37 11.65
N THR A 185 15.40 2.47 12.25
CA THR A 185 14.50 1.53 11.56
C THR A 185 13.02 1.91 11.65
N GLY A 186 12.67 2.89 12.48
CA GLY A 186 11.33 3.44 12.60
C GLY A 186 10.42 2.65 13.55
N PHE A 187 9.12 2.66 13.26
CA PHE A 187 8.10 2.06 14.11
C PHE A 187 8.19 0.52 14.15
N ARG A 188 8.21 -0.05 15.36
CA ARG A 188 8.37 -1.49 15.61
C ARG A 188 7.07 -2.25 15.38
N ARG A 189 6.97 -2.92 14.24
CA ARG A 189 5.75 -3.64 13.79
C ARG A 189 5.48 -4.96 14.52
N SER A 190 6.41 -5.48 15.32
CA SER A 190 6.22 -6.69 16.13
C SER A 190 5.37 -6.44 17.37
N GLU A 191 5.27 -5.19 17.80
CA GLU A 191 4.59 -4.80 19.02
C GLU A 191 3.25 -4.12 18.71
N ARG A 192 2.27 -4.33 19.59
CA ARG A 192 0.98 -3.63 19.50
C ARG A 192 1.03 -2.45 20.45
N PHE A 193 1.06 -1.25 19.89
CA PHE A 193 0.91 -0.03 20.68
C PHE A 193 -0.55 0.07 21.13
N ILE A 194 -0.74 0.29 22.43
CA ILE A 194 -2.03 0.58 23.06
C ILE A 194 -1.97 2.04 23.45
N GLU A 195 -2.77 2.85 22.76
CA GLU A 195 -2.93 4.26 23.08
C GLU A 195 -3.78 4.39 24.34
N GLU A 196 -3.26 5.07 25.36
CA GLU A 196 -3.87 5.09 26.70
C GLU A 196 -4.65 6.39 27.00
N GLU A 197 -4.44 7.52 26.29
CA GLU A 197 -5.21 8.77 26.50
C GLU A 197 -5.40 9.65 25.24
N GLU A 198 -6.46 10.47 25.32
CA GLU A 198 -7.12 11.42 24.38
C GLU A 198 -6.75 11.44 22.88
N THR A 199 -7.71 10.96 22.08
CA THR A 199 -7.80 11.25 20.64
C THR A 199 -8.40 12.64 20.43
N VAL A 200 -7.71 13.51 19.69
CA VAL A 200 -8.35 14.70 19.11
C VAL A 200 -9.15 14.23 17.89
N ILE A 201 -10.46 14.07 18.08
CA ILE A 201 -11.40 13.74 17.01
C ILE A 201 -11.69 15.04 16.23
N PHE A 202 -11.52 15.00 14.91
CA PHE A 202 -11.98 16.06 14.01
C PHE A 202 -13.45 15.89 13.62
#